data_AF-X0RND2-F1
#
_entry.id   AF-X0RND2-F1
#
_cell.length_a   1.000
_cell.length_b   1.000
_cell.length_c   1.000
_cell.angle_alpha   90.00
_cell.angle_beta   90.00
_cell.angle_gamma   90.00
#
_symmetry.space_group_name_H-M   'P 1'
#
loop_
_entity.id
_entity.type
_entity.pdbx_description
1 polymer ?
#
loop_
_entity_poly.entity_id
_entity_poly.type
_entity_poly.pdbx_seq_one_letter_code
_entity_poly.pdbx_strand_id
1 'polypeptide(L)' 'YQLMHTQLFHLDIIHVENIGGEITKILNKRTIVGCFPWRFVDGESSICRVVAFDEE' A
#
# COMPACT_ATOMS: atom_id res chain seq x y z
N TYR A 1 12.26 14.23 -2.92
CA TYR A 1 11.39 13.68 -1.86
C TYR A 1 9.92 13.58 -2.27
N GLN A 2 9.40 14.47 -3.12
CA GLN A 2 7.97 14.45 -3.54
C GLN A 2 7.65 13.64 -4.81
N LEU A 3 8.58 12.84 -5.34
CA LEU A 3 8.40 12.12 -6.62
C LEU A 3 7.13 11.25 -6.63
N MET A 4 6.86 10.55 -5.52
CA MET A 4 5.68 9.70 -5.36
C MET A 4 4.37 10.49 -5.51
N HIS A 5 4.35 11.77 -5.14
CA HIS A 5 3.16 12.63 -5.17
C HIS A 5 3.06 13.43 -6.47
N THR A 6 4.18 13.83 -7.08
CA THR A 6 4.15 14.74 -8.23
C THR A 6 4.17 14.03 -9.58
N GLN A 7 4.80 12.85 -9.67
CA GLN A 7 5.03 12.17 -10.95
C GLN A 7 4.21 10.89 -11.11
N LEU A 8 3.89 10.19 -10.02
CA LEU A 8 3.34 8.83 -10.10
C LEU A 8 1.81 8.78 -10.12
N PHE A 9 1.10 9.69 -9.44
CA PHE A 9 -0.36 9.68 -9.44
C PHE A 9 -0.98 9.92 -10.83
N HIS A 10 -0.36 10.74 -11.67
CA HIS A 10 -0.81 10.94 -13.06
C HIS A 10 -0.66 9.68 -13.94
N LEU A 11 0.07 8.67 -13.46
CA LEU A 11 0.27 7.37 -14.10
C LEU A 11 -0.54 6.27 -13.41
N ASP A 12 -1.48 6.63 -12.54
CA ASP A 12 -2.26 5.71 -11.70
C ASP A 12 -1.42 4.79 -10.79
N ILE A 13 -0.17 5.20 -10.51
CA ILE A 13 0.71 4.50 -9.57
C ILE A 13 0.47 5.08 -8.18
N ILE A 14 -0.36 4.37 -7.40
CA ILE A 14 -0.66 4.70 -6.00
C ILE A 14 0.38 4.11 -5.04
N HIS A 15 0.42 4.61 -3.81
CA HIS A 15 1.29 4.09 -2.76
C HIS A 15 0.58 4.07 -1.40
N VAL A 16 1.12 3.29 -0.47
CA VAL A 16 0.70 3.27 0.93
C VAL A 16 1.86 3.76 1.79
N GLU A 17 1.61 4.79 2.59
CA GLU A 17 2.59 5.33 3.53
C GLU A 17 2.41 4.73 4.94
N ASN A 18 3.44 4.86 5.78
CA ASN A 18 3.41 4.40 7.17
C ASN A 18 3.10 2.90 7.34
N ILE A 19 3.51 2.07 6.36
CA ILE A 19 3.40 0.61 6.45
C ILE A 19 4.18 0.12 7.68
N GLY A 20 3.49 -0.62 8.54
CA GLY A 20 4.02 -1.26 9.74
C GLY A 20 3.56 -2.72 9.85
N GLY A 21 3.70 -3.30 11.05
CA GLY A 21 3.36 -4.71 11.31
C GLY A 21 4.58 -5.63 11.18
N GLU A 22 4.33 -6.89 10.85
CA GLU A 22 5.33 -7.96 10.84
C GLU A 22 6.14 -8.03 9.54
N ILE A 23 6.57 -6.88 9.02
CA ILE A 23 7.32 -6.75 7.75
C ILE A 23 8.57 -7.63 7.73
N THR A 24 9.25 -7.76 8.88
CA THR A 24 10.46 -8.57 9.02
C THR A 24 10.23 -10.05 8.73
N LYS A 25 9.00 -10.57 8.91
CA LYS A 25 8.66 -11.97 8.63
C LYS A 25 8.57 -12.28 7.13
N ILE A 26 8.40 -11.26 6.29
CA ILE A 26 8.16 -11.40 4.85
C ILE A 26 9.29 -10.80 3.98
N LEU A 27 10.42 -10.40 4.59
CA LEU A 27 11.54 -9.86 3.83
C LEU A 27 12.06 -10.87 2.81
N ASN A 28 12.31 -10.39 1.59
CA ASN A 28 12.76 -11.20 0.45
C ASN A 28 11.82 -12.34 0.05
N LYS A 29 10.57 -12.34 0.52
CA LYS A 29 9.55 -13.27 0.07
C LYS A 29 8.71 -12.64 -1.04
N ARG A 30 8.42 -13.43 -2.08
CA ARG A 30 7.35 -13.09 -3.02
C ARG A 30 6.02 -13.44 -2.36
N THR A 31 5.18 -12.45 -2.12
CA THR A 31 3.87 -12.62 -1.46
C THR A 31 2.80 -11.81 -2.19
N ILE A 32 1.55 -12.22 -2.06
CA ILE A 32 0.40 -11.42 -2.51
C ILE A 32 0.10 -10.39 -1.43
N VAL A 33 0.05 -9.11 -1.82
CA VAL A 33 -0.29 -8.01 -0.92
C VAL A 33 -1.71 -7.54 -1.21
N GLY A 34 -2.57 -7.57 -0.21
CA GLY A 34 -3.92 -7.02 -0.26
C GLY A 34 -4.01 -5.65 0.41
N CYS A 35 -4.69 -4.70 -0.23
CA CYS A 35 -5.00 -3.38 0.33
C CYS A 35 -6.51 -3.18 0.39
N PHE A 36 -7.03 -2.92 1.60
CA PHE A 36 -8.46 -2.76 1.88
C PHE A 36 -8.73 -1.37 2.46
N PRO A 37 -8.88 -0.33 1.61
CA PRO A 37 -9.20 1.02 2.05
C PRO A 37 -10.67 1.15 2.46
N TRP A 38 -10.98 2.17 3.26
CA TRP A 38 -12.37 2.61 3.37
C TRP A 38 -12.88 3.11 2.03
N ARG A 39 -14.15 2.80 1.72
CA ARG A 39 -14.86 3.30 0.53
C ARG A 39 -15.24 4.76 0.70
N PHE A 40 -14.24 5.61 0.79
CA PHE A 40 -14.41 7.04 0.93
C PHE A 40 -14.74 7.64 -0.44
N VAL A 41 -15.91 8.26 -0.56
CA VAL A 41 -16.38 8.88 -1.81
C VAL A 41 -15.69 10.23 -1.98
N ASP A 42 -15.17 10.48 -3.18
CA ASP A 42 -14.44 11.70 -3.58
C ASP A 42 -13.19 12.00 -2.73
N GLY A 43 -12.64 10.99 -2.04
CA GLY A 43 -11.43 11.13 -1.24
C GLY A 43 -10.15 11.03 -2.08
N GLU A 44 -9.18 11.90 -1.80
CA GLU A 44 -7.84 11.85 -2.42
C GLU A 44 -6.95 10.76 -1.79
N SER A 45 -7.22 10.39 -0.54
CA SER A 45 -6.55 9.32 0.19
C SER A 45 -7.49 8.70 1.23
N SER A 46 -7.21 7.48 1.65
CA SER A 46 -8.06 6.74 2.58
C SER A 46 -7.19 5.85 3.47
N ILE A 47 -7.54 5.76 4.75
CA ILE A 47 -6.93 4.76 5.63
C ILE A 47 -7.25 3.36 5.09
N CYS A 48 -6.28 2.45 5.20
CA CYS A 48 -6.44 1.10 4.71
C CYS A 48 -5.88 0.06 5.68
N ARG A 49 -6.42 -1.14 5.57
CA ARG A 49 -5.79 -2.34 6.12
C ARG A 49 -4.96 -2.97 5.00
N VAL A 50 -3.65 -3.06 5.22
CA VAL A 50 -2.75 -3.82 4.33
C VAL A 50 -2.42 -5.15 4.99
N VAL A 51 -2.47 -6.22 4.20
CA VAL A 51 -2.10 -7.57 4.62
C VAL A 51 -1.19 -8.21 3.58
N ALA A 52 -0.28 -9.05 4.02
CA ALA A 52 0.48 -9.96 3.16
C ALA A 52 -0.07 -11.38 3.35
N PHE A 53 -0.43 -12.03 2.26
CA PHE A 53 -0.83 -13.43 2.25
C PHE A 53 0.44 -14.27 2.07
N ASP A 54 1.01 -14.72 3.18
CA ASP A 54 2.15 -15.65 3.21
C ASP A 54 1.55 -17.07 3.10
N GLU A 55 1.56 -17.63 1.89
CA GLU A 55 1.35 -19.05 1.68
C GLU A 55 2.68 -19.73 2.03
N GLU A 56 2.72 -20.50 3.11
CA GLU A 56 3.89 -21.30 3.52
C GLU A 56 4.34 -22.27 2.40
#